data_AF-A0A259GN64-F1
#
_entry.id   AF-A0A259GN64-F1
#
_cell.length_a   1.000
_cell.length_b   1.000
_cell.length_c   1.000
_cell.angle_alpha   90.00
_cell.angle_beta   90.00
_cell.angle_gamma   90.00
#
_symmetry.space_group_name_H-M   'P 1'
#
loop_
_entity.id
_entity.type
_entity.pdbx_description
1 polymer ?
#
loop_
_entity_poly.entity_id
_entity_poly.type
_entity_poly.pdbx_seq_one_letter_code
_entity_poly.pdbx_strand_id
1 'polypeptide(L)'
;MNQLEALIKILKTIPELELAVLVGSRASDSATKNSDWDIAIRWGKHIQGLAHLKNTEELRRKIAQAINVHQDQIDFIDIPTAQLTMRAVIAEEGILLKGDDTLAWSHFLTQTWGE
;
A
#
# COMPACT_ATOMS: atom_id res chain seq x y z
N MET A 1 4.49 -19.67 5.42
CA MET A 1 4.55 -18.20 5.39
C MET A 1 3.22 -17.73 4.86
N ASN A 2 2.50 -16.93 5.63
CA ASN A 2 1.21 -16.35 5.22
C ASN A 2 1.44 -15.37 4.05
N GLN A 3 0.47 -15.21 3.13
CA GLN A 3 0.56 -14.23 2.03
C GLN A 3 0.81 -12.81 2.57
N LEU A 4 0.20 -12.46 3.70
CA LEU A 4 0.41 -11.17 4.36
C LEU A 4 1.85 -10.98 4.84
N GLU A 5 2.47 -12.00 5.44
CA GLU A 5 3.87 -11.95 5.88
C GLU A 5 4.82 -11.80 4.69
N ALA A 6 4.56 -12.53 3.60
CA ALA A 6 5.33 -12.44 2.37
C ALA A 6 5.24 -11.04 1.75
N LEU A 7 4.04 -10.45 1.74
CA LEU A 7 3.78 -9.09 1.31
C LEU A 7 4.58 -8.07 2.13
N ILE A 8 4.45 -8.09 3.46
CA ILE A 8 5.19 -7.20 4.38
C ILE A 8 6.69 -7.31 4.12
N LYS A 9 7.21 -8.54 3.99
CA LYS A 9 8.63 -8.78 3.74
C LYS A 9 9.09 -8.12 2.45
N ILE A 10 8.38 -8.29 1.34
CA ILE A 10 8.73 -7.66 0.06
C ILE A 10 8.68 -6.15 0.16
N LEU A 11 7.62 -5.58 0.72
CA LEU A 11 7.48 -4.13 0.84
C LEU A 11 8.65 -3.54 1.63
N LYS A 12 9.06 -4.19 2.74
CA LYS A 12 10.20 -3.74 3.55
C LYS A 12 11.53 -3.75 2.77
N THR A 13 11.69 -4.58 1.74
CA THR A 13 12.91 -4.58 0.89
C THR A 13 13.02 -3.43 -0.10
N ILE A 14 12.01 -2.55 -0.19
CA ILE A 14 11.98 -1.47 -1.18
C ILE A 14 12.20 -0.14 -0.46
N PRO A 15 13.41 0.44 -0.52
CA PRO A 15 13.74 1.65 0.24
C PRO A 15 12.93 2.87 -0.20
N GLU A 16 12.64 2.96 -1.50
CA GLU A 16 11.96 4.11 -2.10
C GLU A 16 10.46 4.17 -1.80
N LEU A 17 9.88 3.07 -1.31
CA LEU A 17 8.49 3.03 -0.89
C LEU A 17 8.42 3.54 0.55
N GLU A 18 7.84 4.72 0.80
CA GLU A 18 7.81 5.29 2.15
C GLU A 18 6.72 4.66 3.02
N LEU A 19 5.56 4.39 2.43
CA LEU A 19 4.37 3.95 3.13
C LEU A 19 3.63 2.92 2.29
N ALA A 20 3.15 1.86 2.94
CA ALA A 20 2.22 0.90 2.34
C ALA A 20 1.20 0.46 3.38
N VAL A 21 -0.08 0.49 3.01
CA VAL A 21 -1.21 0.19 3.88
C VAL A 21 -2.19 -0.70 3.13
N LEU A 22 -2.56 -1.84 3.72
CA LEU A 22 -3.60 -2.70 3.20
C LEU A 22 -4.96 -2.12 3.55
N VAL A 23 -5.88 -2.06 2.59
CA VAL A 23 -7.26 -1.63 2.81
C VAL A 23 -8.24 -2.65 2.21
N GLY A 24 -9.54 -2.37 2.30
CA GLY A 24 -10.58 -3.17 1.67
C GLY A 24 -10.86 -4.50 2.38
N SER A 25 -11.36 -5.47 1.62
CA SER A 25 -11.88 -6.73 2.20
C SER A 25 -10.79 -7.55 2.92
N ARG A 26 -9.54 -7.45 2.46
CA ARG A 26 -8.38 -8.12 3.07
C ARG A 26 -7.92 -7.47 4.38
N ALA A 27 -8.24 -6.19 4.60
CA ALA A 27 -7.97 -5.50 5.86
C ALA A 27 -9.08 -5.71 6.91
N SER A 28 -10.32 -5.93 6.46
CA SER A 28 -11.51 -6.05 7.31
C SER A 28 -11.92 -7.49 7.64
N ASP A 29 -11.05 -8.48 7.40
CA ASP A 29 -11.33 -9.93 7.54
C ASP A 29 -12.57 -10.45 6.78
N SER A 30 -13.10 -9.65 5.83
CA SER A 30 -14.25 -10.01 4.98
C SER A 30 -13.84 -10.62 3.65
N ALA A 31 -12.54 -10.76 3.40
CA ALA A 31 -11.99 -11.28 2.16
C ALA A 31 -12.34 -12.76 1.93
N THR A 32 -12.60 -13.05 0.66
CA THR A 32 -12.65 -14.42 0.14
C THR A 32 -11.31 -14.78 -0.50
N LYS A 33 -11.15 -16.04 -0.93
CA LYS A 33 -9.93 -16.50 -1.62
C LYS A 33 -9.64 -15.72 -2.91
N ASN A 34 -10.67 -15.17 -3.55
CA ASN A 34 -10.57 -14.42 -4.81
C ASN A 34 -10.62 -12.91 -4.61
N SER A 35 -10.62 -12.42 -3.37
CA SER A 35 -10.59 -10.98 -3.10
C SER A 35 -9.25 -10.39 -3.51
N ASP A 36 -9.32 -9.26 -4.19
CA ASP A 36 -8.17 -8.46 -4.59
C ASP A 36 -7.42 -7.88 -3.39
N TRP A 37 -6.22 -7.40 -3.65
CA TRP A 37 -5.32 -6.77 -2.69
C TRP A 37 -5.28 -5.27 -2.96
N ASP A 38 -6.10 -4.52 -2.23
CA ASP A 38 -6.10 -3.07 -2.26
C ASP A 38 -4.99 -2.52 -1.36
N ILE A 39 -3.97 -1.92 -1.94
CA ILE A 39 -2.79 -1.43 -1.21
C ILE A 39 -2.61 0.05 -1.50
N ALA A 40 -2.80 0.87 -0.47
CA ALA A 40 -2.45 2.28 -0.54
C ALA A 40 -0.94 2.45 -0.37
N ILE A 41 -0.30 3.15 -1.31
CA ILE A 41 1.15 3.33 -1.36
C ILE A 41 1.52 4.81 -1.41
N ARG A 42 2.71 5.12 -0.87
CA ARG A 42 3.38 6.39 -1.11
C ARG A 42 4.85 6.13 -1.42
N TRP A 43 5.31 6.59 -2.57
CA TRP A 43 6.72 6.63 -2.90
C TRP A 43 7.43 7.84 -2.28
N GLY A 44 8.75 7.78 -2.21
CA GLY A 44 9.60 8.91 -1.86
C GLY A 44 9.35 10.10 -2.77
N LYS A 45 9.41 11.32 -2.21
CA LYS A 45 9.10 12.57 -2.94
C LYS A 45 9.92 12.80 -4.22
N HIS A 46 11.10 12.18 -4.33
CA HIS A 46 11.97 12.24 -5.51
C HIS A 46 11.53 11.30 -6.65
N ILE A 47 10.63 10.35 -6.39
CA ILE A 47 10.08 9.45 -7.40
C ILE A 47 8.86 10.12 -8.04
N GLN A 48 9.03 10.61 -9.27
CA GLN A 48 7.99 11.36 -9.98
C GLN A 48 7.88 10.94 -11.45
N GLY A 49 6.76 11.31 -12.08
CA GLY A 49 6.51 11.12 -13.51
C GLY A 49 6.69 9.66 -13.95
N LEU A 50 7.53 9.45 -14.97
CA LEU A 50 7.73 8.11 -15.53
C LEU A 50 8.37 7.12 -14.53
N ALA A 51 9.22 7.60 -13.61
CA ALA A 51 9.82 6.75 -12.59
C ALA A 51 8.76 6.20 -11.62
N HIS A 52 7.76 7.01 -11.28
CA HIS A 52 6.64 6.58 -10.46
C HIS A 52 5.86 5.45 -11.13
N LEU A 53 5.46 5.63 -12.39
CA LEU A 53 4.73 4.60 -13.13
C LEU A 53 5.53 3.30 -13.24
N LYS A 54 6.82 3.40 -13.59
CA LYS A 54 7.72 2.23 -13.68
C LYS A 54 7.80 1.50 -12.34
N ASN A 55 8.06 2.21 -11.25
CA ASN A 55 8.23 1.61 -9.92
C ASN A 55 6.94 0.95 -9.44
N THR A 56 5.78 1.56 -9.69
CA THR A 56 4.47 0.99 -9.34
C THR A 56 4.22 -0.34 -10.09
N GLU A 57 4.50 -0.42 -11.38
CA GLU A 57 4.32 -1.67 -12.14
C GLU A 57 5.36 -2.75 -11.78
N GLU A 58 6.60 -2.36 -11.49
CA GLU A 58 7.60 -3.29 -10.96
C GLU A 58 7.20 -3.83 -9.58
N LEU A 59 6.64 -2.97 -8.73
CA LEU A 59 6.11 -3.35 -7.42
C LEU A 59 4.95 -4.34 -7.57
N ARG A 60 3.98 -4.06 -8.48
CA ARG A 60 2.83 -4.93 -8.76
C ARG A 60 3.30 -6.34 -9.09
N ARG A 61 4.23 -6.46 -10.05
CA ARG A 61 4.79 -7.75 -10.47
C ARG A 61 5.52 -8.46 -9.33
N LYS A 62 6.33 -7.75 -8.54
CA LYS A 62 7.08 -8.34 -7.42
C LYS A 62 6.13 -8.89 -6.35
N ILE A 63 5.10 -8.13 -5.99
CA ILE A 63 4.10 -8.58 -5.01
C ILE A 63 3.35 -9.80 -5.55
N ALA A 64 2.82 -9.72 -6.78
CA ALA A 64 2.05 -10.82 -7.41
C ALA A 64 2.81 -12.15 -7.37
N GLN A 65 4.09 -12.11 -7.72
CA GLN A 65 4.97 -13.28 -7.69
C GLN A 65 5.18 -13.80 -6.25
N ALA A 66 5.35 -12.92 -5.28
CA ALA A 66 5.69 -13.31 -3.91
C ALA A 66 4.51 -13.87 -3.12
N ILE A 67 3.30 -13.39 -3.39
CA ILE A 67 2.08 -13.90 -2.74
C ILE A 67 1.30 -14.88 -3.64
N ASN A 68 1.84 -15.20 -4.82
CA ASN A 68 1.30 -16.16 -5.78
C ASN A 68 -0.14 -15.83 -6.22
N VAL A 69 -0.36 -14.61 -6.68
CA VAL A 69 -1.63 -14.12 -7.25
C VAL A 69 -1.40 -13.52 -8.64
N HIS A 70 -2.48 -13.31 -9.39
CA HIS A 70 -2.40 -12.58 -10.66
C HIS A 70 -2.16 -11.09 -10.40
N GLN A 71 -1.48 -10.39 -11.32
CA GLN A 71 -1.22 -8.94 -11.16
C GLN A 71 -2.51 -8.12 -11.12
N ASP A 72 -3.55 -8.57 -11.82
CA ASP A 72 -4.88 -7.93 -11.83
C ASP A 72 -5.62 -8.05 -10.49
N GLN A 73 -5.13 -8.89 -9.56
CA GLN A 73 -5.66 -8.97 -8.20
C GLN A 73 -4.93 -8.03 -7.23
N ILE A 74 -4.12 -7.11 -7.74
CA ILE A 74 -3.40 -6.12 -6.92
C ILE A 74 -3.83 -4.77 -7.44
N ASP A 75 -4.43 -3.97 -6.56
CA ASP A 75 -4.81 -2.61 -6.85
C ASP A 75 -4.02 -1.65 -5.97
N PHE A 76 -3.44 -0.62 -6.61
CA PHE A 76 -2.69 0.40 -5.89
C PHE A 76 -3.48 1.69 -5.83
N ILE A 77 -3.57 2.22 -4.62
CA ILE A 77 -4.12 3.54 -4.34
C ILE A 77 -2.95 4.47 -4.05
N ASP A 78 -2.79 5.52 -4.86
CA ASP A 78 -1.73 6.50 -4.65
C ASP A 78 -2.12 7.50 -3.56
N ILE A 79 -1.52 7.36 -2.36
CA ILE A 79 -1.86 8.14 -1.17
C ILE A 79 -1.75 9.66 -1.40
N PRO A 80 -0.69 10.20 -2.02
CA PRO A 80 -0.57 11.64 -2.30
C PRO A 80 -1.71 12.23 -3.12
N THR A 81 -2.33 11.45 -4.00
CA THR A 81 -3.41 11.92 -4.89
C THR A 81 -4.79 11.42 -4.48
N ALA A 82 -4.89 10.60 -3.43
CA ALA A 82 -6.15 10.09 -2.91
C ALA A 82 -7.04 11.21 -2.36
N GLN A 83 -8.33 11.14 -2.68
CA GLN A 83 -9.35 12.05 -2.14
C GLN A 83 -9.61 11.78 -0.66
N LEU A 84 -10.19 12.75 0.05
CA LEU A 84 -10.40 12.70 1.50
C LEU A 84 -11.11 11.42 1.96
N THR A 85 -12.18 11.00 1.28
CA THR A 85 -12.90 9.75 1.61
C THR A 85 -11.98 8.54 1.59
N MET A 86 -11.13 8.41 0.56
CA MET A 86 -10.19 7.30 0.47
C MET A 86 -9.09 7.42 1.53
N ARG A 87 -8.62 8.64 1.82
CA ARG A 87 -7.64 8.89 2.89
C ARG A 87 -8.19 8.52 4.28
N ALA A 88 -9.48 8.80 4.54
CA ALA A 88 -10.17 8.40 5.76
C ALA A 88 -10.21 6.86 5.89
N VAL A 89 -10.60 6.15 4.83
CA VAL A 89 -10.58 4.67 4.81
C VAL A 89 -9.18 4.12 5.12
N ILE A 90 -8.15 4.67 4.48
CA ILE A 90 -6.76 4.26 4.75
C ILE A 90 -6.39 4.52 6.22
N ALA A 91 -6.78 5.66 6.79
CA ALA A 91 -6.44 6.05 8.15
C ALA A 91 -7.18 5.24 9.23
N GLU A 92 -8.45 4.90 9.01
CA GLU A 92 -9.31 4.25 10.01
C GLU A 92 -9.32 2.73 9.89
N GLU A 93 -9.33 2.22 8.67
CA GLU A 93 -9.51 0.79 8.38
C GLU A 93 -8.21 0.11 7.92
N GLY A 94 -7.18 0.90 7.61
CA GLY A 94 -5.96 0.40 7.00
C GLY A 94 -5.07 -0.39 7.96
N ILE A 95 -4.52 -1.50 7.47
CA ILE A 95 -3.46 -2.26 8.16
C ILE A 95 -2.11 -1.80 7.62
N LEU A 96 -1.29 -1.16 8.45
CA LEU A 96 0.04 -0.68 8.08
C LEU A 96 0.96 -1.87 7.72
N LEU A 97 1.47 -1.89 6.48
CA LEU A 97 2.38 -2.91 5.98
C LEU A 97 3.85 -2.45 5.99
N LYS A 98 4.08 -1.15 5.78
CA LYS A 98 5.40 -0.49 5.82
C LYS A 98 5.25 0.98 6.21
N GLY A 99 6.21 1.49 6.98
CA GLY A 99 6.28 2.89 7.43
C GLY A 99 6.20 3.04 8.95
N ASP A 100 6.19 1.91 9.69
CA ASP A 100 6.21 1.79 11.15
C ASP A 100 7.52 2.29 11.79
N ASP A 101 8.60 2.31 11.00
CA ASP A 101 9.94 2.74 11.39
C ASP A 101 10.24 4.23 11.09
N THR A 102 9.26 4.97 10.58
CA THR A 102 9.41 6.39 10.22
C THR A 102 8.22 7.24 10.67
N LEU A 103 8.29 8.56 10.49
CA LEU A 103 7.16 9.46 10.74
C LEU A 103 6.13 9.46 9.60
N ALA A 104 6.32 8.66 8.55
CA ALA A 104 5.49 8.63 7.36
C ALA A 104 4.00 8.40 7.68
N TRP A 105 3.72 7.45 8.57
CA TRP A 105 2.36 7.11 9.00
C TRP A 105 1.75 8.20 9.89
N SER A 106 2.49 8.66 10.90
CA SER A 106 2.03 9.74 11.78
C SER A 106 1.70 11.02 11.01
N HIS A 107 2.56 11.44 10.07
CA HIS A 107 2.29 12.60 9.24
C HIS A 107 1.06 12.40 8.35
N PHE A 108 0.87 11.21 7.79
CA PHE A 108 -0.33 10.91 7.02
C PHE A 108 -1.60 11.04 7.86
N LEU A 109 -1.62 10.48 9.08
CA LEU A 109 -2.76 10.59 9.98
C LEU A 109 -3.05 12.05 10.36
N THR A 110 -2.02 12.81 10.77
CA THR A 110 -2.18 14.23 11.11
C THR A 110 -2.68 15.06 9.94
N GLN A 111 -2.22 14.78 8.71
CA GLN A 111 -2.67 15.50 7.52
C GLN A 111 -4.08 15.12 7.06
N THR A 112 -4.58 13.95 7.46
CA THR A 112 -5.94 13.51 7.09
C THR A 112 -6.99 14.07 8.06
N TRP A 113 -6.62 14.31 9.32
CA TRP A 113 -7.53 14.80 10.37
C TRP A 113 -7.23 16.21 10.90
N GLY A 114 -6.17 16.84 10.41
CA GLY A 114 -5.72 18.17 10.84
C GLY A 114 -6.36 19.34 10.09
N GLU A 115 -7.42 19.07 9.32
CA GLU A 115 -8.34 20.09 8.77
C GLU A 115 -9.58 20.21 9.65
#